data_AF-A0A4Z0BPR2-F1
#
_entry.id   AF-A0A4Z0BPR2-F1
#
_cell.length_a   1.000
_cell.length_b   1.000
_cell.length_c   1.000
_cell.angle_alpha   90.00
_cell.angle_beta   90.00
_cell.angle_gamma   90.00
#
_symmetry.space_group_name_H-M   'P 1'
#
loop_
_entity.id
_entity.type
_entity.pdbx_description
1 polymer ?
#
loop_
_entity_poly.entity_id
_entity_poly.type
_entity_poly.pdbx_seq_one_letter_code
_entity_poly.pdbx_strand_id
1 'polypeptide(L)'
;MLTLVWVIFTLFALLWTGAAALLAQSLQWGVAAVQSGAAAAEGRDLASVPLPPWLVESVDPAWLEPLREAAGWMLTLARDALPYLGPAADWLSLGVWLVWGLGMLFLLLVALSLHLLVRGIAGRTRDEPGQLGPPAA
;
A
#
# COMPACT_ATOMS: atom_id res chain seq x y z
N MET A 1 5.92 2.73 23.13
CA MET A 1 5.59 3.67 22.03
C MET A 1 6.38 3.36 20.76
N LEU A 2 7.71 3.24 20.82
CA LEU A 2 8.54 2.93 19.63
C LEU A 2 8.15 1.59 18.97
N THR A 3 7.86 0.55 19.76
CA THR A 3 7.36 -0.74 19.25
C THR A 3 6.04 -0.60 18.49
N LEU A 4 5.13 0.25 18.95
CA LEU A 4 3.84 0.49 18.31
C LEU A 4 4.01 1.11 16.91
N VAL A 5 4.92 2.09 16.76
CA VAL A 5 5.23 2.73 15.47
C VAL A 5 5.70 1.69 14.46
N TRP A 6 6.61 0.79 14.87
CA TRP A 6 7.13 -0.26 14.00
C TRP A 6 6.10 -1.35 13.68
N VAL A 7 5.21 -1.69 14.62
CA VAL A 7 4.09 -2.62 14.36
C VAL A 7 3.14 -2.05 13.31
N ILE A 8 2.72 -0.80 13.47
CA ILE A 8 1.85 -0.11 12.50
C ILE A 8 2.53 -0.04 11.13
N PHE A 9 3.81 0.39 11.09
CA PHE A 9 4.60 0.40 9.87
C PHE A 9 4.63 -0.98 9.19
N THR A 10 4.86 -2.05 9.96
CA THR A 10 4.94 -3.41 9.41
C THR A 10 3.61 -3.86 8.81
N LEU A 11 2.48 -3.55 9.46
CA LEU A 11 1.15 -3.86 8.92
C LEU A 11 0.88 -3.12 7.61
N PHE A 12 1.16 -1.81 7.57
CA PHE A 12 1.01 -1.01 6.35
C PHE A 12 1.97 -1.47 5.25
N ALA A 13 3.21 -1.81 5.59
CA ALA A 13 4.20 -2.33 4.65
C ALA A 13 3.78 -3.68 4.05
N LEU A 14 3.22 -4.58 4.87
CA LEU A 14 2.68 -5.86 4.41
C LEU A 14 1.49 -5.63 3.47
N LEU A 15 0.56 -4.76 3.83
CA LEU A 15 -0.59 -4.43 3.00
C LEU A 15 -0.14 -3.82 1.65
N TRP A 16 0.79 -2.86 1.68
CA TRP A 16 1.34 -2.22 0.49
C TRP A 16 2.09 -3.21 -0.41
N THR A 17 2.90 -4.07 0.18
CA THR A 17 3.64 -5.11 -0.55
C THR A 17 2.70 -6.14 -1.14
N GLY A 18 1.65 -6.53 -0.41
CA GLY A 18 0.60 -7.40 -0.91
C GLY A 18 -0.12 -6.79 -2.12
N ALA A 19 -0.49 -5.52 -2.05
CA ALA A 19 -1.12 -4.80 -3.15
C ALA A 19 -0.23 -4.74 -4.40
N ALA A 20 1.07 -4.44 -4.24
CA ALA A 20 2.02 -4.43 -5.35
C ALA A 20 2.21 -5.82 -5.97
N ALA A 21 2.29 -6.87 -5.14
CA ALA A 21 2.41 -8.25 -5.61
C ALA A 21 1.16 -8.70 -6.38
N LEU A 22 -0.04 -8.39 -5.88
CA LEU A 22 -1.30 -8.66 -6.56
C LEU A 22 -1.37 -7.95 -7.91
N LEU A 23 -0.93 -6.69 -7.97
CA LEU A 23 -0.90 -5.94 -9.22
C LEU A 23 0.10 -6.55 -10.22
N ALA A 24 1.32 -6.88 -9.79
CA ALA A 24 2.32 -7.54 -10.63
C ALA A 24 1.81 -8.88 -11.18
N GLN A 25 1.18 -9.69 -10.34
CA GLN A 25 0.63 -10.98 -10.74
C GLN A 25 -0.53 -10.82 -11.74
N SER A 26 -1.39 -9.82 -11.53
CA SER A 26 -2.50 -9.50 -12.43
C SER A 26 -2.01 -9.06 -13.81
N LEU A 27 -0.94 -8.25 -13.86
CA LEU A 27 -0.31 -7.85 -15.12
C LEU A 27 0.30 -9.05 -15.86
N GLN A 28 0.99 -9.94 -15.13
CA GLN A 28 1.56 -11.15 -15.73
C GLN A 28 0.48 -12.05 -16.34
N TRP A 29 -0.64 -12.25 -15.65
CA TRP A 29 -1.79 -12.97 -16.20
C TRP A 29 -2.42 -12.26 -17.39
N GLY A 30 -2.56 -10.93 -17.34
CA GLY A 30 -3.09 -10.12 -18.44
C GLY A 30 -2.24 -10.25 -19.71
N VAL A 31 -0.91 -10.16 -19.58
CA VAL A 31 0.03 -10.35 -20.69
C VAL A 31 -0.11 -11.76 -21.28
N ALA A 32 -0.22 -12.80 -20.44
CA ALA A 32 -0.43 -14.18 -20.90
C ALA A 32 -1.79 -14.36 -21.61
N ALA A 33 -2.85 -13.73 -21.11
CA ALA A 33 -4.19 -13.78 -21.71
C ALA A 33 -4.29 -13.06 -23.06
N VAL A 34 -3.54 -11.97 -23.24
CA VAL A 34 -3.42 -11.27 -24.53
C VAL A 34 -2.66 -12.15 -25.53
N GLN A 35 -1.53 -12.75 -25.11
CA GLN A 35 -0.75 -13.64 -25.98
C GLN A 35 -1.51 -14.89 -26.42
N SER A 36 -2.40 -15.42 -25.57
CA SER A 36 -3.23 -16.58 -25.89
C SER A 36 -4.50 -16.24 -26.68
N GLY A 37 -4.81 -14.96 -26.90
CA GLY A 37 -6.04 -14.50 -27.55
C GLY A 37 -7.31 -14.60 -26.69
N ALA A 38 -7.19 -15.07 -25.44
CA ALA A 38 -8.31 -15.26 -24.52
C ALA A 38 -8.88 -13.93 -23.97
N ALA A 39 -8.09 -12.86 -23.98
CA ALA A 39 -8.46 -11.56 -23.42
C ALA A 39 -9.74 -10.94 -24.05
N ALA A 40 -10.10 -11.31 -25.28
CA ALA A 40 -11.30 -10.80 -25.95
C ALA A 40 -12.61 -11.44 -25.46
N ALA A 41 -12.56 -12.60 -24.79
CA ALA A 41 -13.75 -13.40 -24.46
C ALA A 41 -14.28 -13.16 -23.02
N GLU A 42 -13.47 -12.63 -22.11
CA GLU A 42 -13.77 -12.62 -20.66
C GLU A 42 -13.84 -11.21 -20.05
N GLY A 43 -14.40 -10.24 -20.79
CA GLY A 43 -14.76 -8.93 -20.24
C GLY A 43 -15.91 -9.04 -19.23
N ARG A 44 -15.71 -9.72 -18.10
CA ARG A 44 -16.68 -9.82 -17.01
C ARG A 44 -16.78 -8.47 -16.31
N ASP A 45 -18.00 -7.98 -16.17
CA ASP A 45 -18.31 -6.81 -15.38
C ASP A 45 -18.03 -7.12 -13.90
N LEU A 46 -16.94 -6.58 -13.35
CA LEU A 46 -16.56 -6.77 -11.96
C LEU A 46 -17.66 -6.29 -10.99
N ALA A 47 -18.54 -5.37 -11.42
CA ALA A 47 -19.67 -4.92 -10.62
C ALA A 47 -20.75 -6.02 -10.43
N SER A 48 -20.77 -7.04 -11.29
CA SER A 48 -21.74 -8.14 -11.24
C SER A 48 -21.27 -9.36 -10.44
N VAL A 49 -20.01 -9.36 -9.96
CA VAL A 49 -19.47 -10.50 -9.21
C VAL A 49 -20.14 -10.53 -7.82
N PRO A 50 -20.94 -11.56 -7.50
CA PRO A 50 -21.59 -11.66 -6.20
C PRO A 50 -20.53 -11.78 -5.10
N LEU A 51 -20.62 -10.92 -4.09
CA LEU A 51 -19.73 -10.98 -2.93
C LEU A 51 -19.98 -12.28 -2.15
N PRO A 52 -18.93 -13.00 -1.73
CA PRO A 52 -19.09 -14.18 -0.91
C PRO A 52 -19.79 -13.84 0.42
N PRO A 53 -20.67 -14.71 0.94
CA PRO A 53 -21.46 -14.42 2.15
C PRO A 53 -20.59 -14.12 3.38
N TRP A 54 -19.42 -14.76 3.50
CA TRP A 54 -18.46 -14.48 4.59
C TRP A 54 -17.88 -13.06 4.55
N LEU A 55 -17.84 -12.42 3.38
CA LEU A 55 -17.45 -11.01 3.25
C LEU A 55 -18.59 -10.08 3.68
N VAL A 56 -19.82 -10.42 3.29
CA VAL A 56 -21.02 -9.62 3.55
C VAL A 56 -21.33 -9.55 5.04
N GLU A 57 -21.07 -10.62 5.79
CA GLU A 57 -21.28 -10.64 7.26
C GLU A 57 -20.18 -9.94 8.05
N SER A 58 -18.97 -9.81 7.48
CA SER A 58 -17.78 -9.34 8.22
C SER A 58 -17.36 -7.92 7.88
N VAL A 59 -17.78 -7.38 6.74
CA VAL A 59 -17.29 -6.10 6.19
C VAL A 59 -18.44 -5.11 6.04
N ASP A 60 -18.30 -3.92 6.63
CA ASP A 60 -19.24 -2.83 6.46
C ASP A 60 -19.34 -2.44 4.98
N PRO A 61 -20.56 -2.36 4.39
CA PRO A 61 -20.76 -1.91 3.01
C PRO A 61 -20.11 -0.56 2.71
N ALA A 62 -20.01 0.34 3.70
CA ALA A 62 -19.37 1.65 3.54
C ALA A 62 -17.86 1.54 3.22
N TRP A 63 -17.21 0.43 3.58
CA TRP A 63 -15.80 0.19 3.26
C TRP A 63 -15.62 -0.50 1.90
N LEU A 64 -16.68 -1.12 1.38
CA LEU A 64 -16.65 -1.78 0.08
C LEU A 64 -16.75 -0.79 -1.08
N GLU A 65 -17.42 0.36 -0.90
CA GLU A 65 -17.51 1.36 -1.97
C GLU A 65 -16.18 1.97 -2.39
N PRO A 66 -15.32 2.49 -1.50
CA PRO A 66 -14.02 3.00 -1.91
C PRO A 66 -13.14 1.90 -2.54
N LEU A 67 -13.33 0.64 -2.14
CA LEU A 67 -12.65 -0.50 -2.75
C LEU A 67 -13.16 -0.77 -4.17
N ARG A 68 -14.48 -0.69 -4.40
CA ARG A 68 -15.10 -0.83 -5.72
C ARG A 68 -14.69 0.31 -6.64
N GLU A 69 -14.66 1.53 -6.14
CA GLU A 69 -14.22 2.71 -6.89
C GLU A 69 -12.74 2.59 -7.28
N ALA A 70 -11.88 2.20 -6.33
CA ALA A 70 -10.47 1.94 -6.60
C ALA A 70 -10.27 0.80 -7.63
N ALA A 71 -11.04 -0.28 -7.52
CA ALA A 71 -11.01 -1.39 -8.48
C ALA A 71 -11.48 -0.94 -9.88
N GLY A 72 -12.55 -0.14 -9.96
CA GLY A 72 -13.04 0.43 -11.22
C GLY A 72 -12.05 1.39 -11.86
N TRP A 73 -11.37 2.22 -11.05
CA TRP A 73 -10.31 3.10 -11.52
C TRP A 73 -9.11 2.32 -12.06
N MET A 74 -8.66 1.27 -11.35
CA MET A 74 -7.62 0.36 -11.82
C MET A 74 -8.00 -0.32 -13.13
N LEU A 75 -9.25 -0.75 -13.28
CA LEU A 75 -9.73 -1.41 -14.49
C LEU A 75 -9.75 -0.47 -15.69
N THR A 76 -10.14 0.79 -15.46
CA THR A 76 -10.08 1.86 -16.47
C THR A 76 -8.64 2.10 -16.93
N LEU A 77 -7.71 2.28 -15.98
CA LEU A 77 -6.29 2.42 -16.30
C LEU A 77 -5.75 1.22 -17.07
N ALA A 78 -6.14 0.00 -16.70
CA ALA A 78 -5.71 -1.21 -17.39
C ALA A 78 -6.25 -1.28 -18.84
N ARG A 79 -7.50 -0.87 -19.07
CA ARG A 79 -8.09 -0.77 -20.42
C ARG A 79 -7.38 0.28 -21.26
N ASP A 80 -7.07 1.43 -20.68
CA ASP A 80 -6.39 2.52 -21.40
C ASP A 80 -4.91 2.16 -21.68
N ALA A 81 -4.29 1.38 -20.79
CA ALA A 81 -2.93 0.89 -20.95
C ALA A 81 -2.82 -0.30 -21.93
N LEU A 82 -3.91 -1.04 -22.16
CA LEU A 82 -3.97 -2.26 -22.99
C LEU A 82 -3.26 -2.14 -24.36
N PRO A 83 -3.47 -1.09 -25.18
CA PRO A 83 -2.81 -0.94 -26.48
C PRO A 83 -1.29 -0.70 -26.38
N TYR A 84 -0.78 -0.32 -25.21
CA TYR A 84 0.65 -0.08 -24.97
C TYR A 84 1.38 -1.32 -24.41
N LEU A 85 0.65 -2.38 -24.04
CA LEU A 85 1.20 -3.58 -23.37
C LEU A 85 2.14 -4.42 -24.24
N GLY A 86 2.08 -4.32 -25.57
CA GLY A 86 2.89 -5.15 -26.47
C GLY A 86 4.40 -4.99 -26.28
N PRO A 87 5.00 -3.82 -26.58
CA PRO A 87 6.44 -3.60 -26.40
C PRO A 87 6.85 -3.27 -24.96
N ALA A 88 5.90 -2.87 -24.10
CA ALA A 88 6.19 -2.33 -22.77
C ALA A 88 5.91 -3.29 -21.60
N ALA A 89 5.56 -4.56 -21.86
CA ALA A 89 5.26 -5.53 -20.79
C ALA A 89 6.37 -5.65 -19.73
N ASP A 90 7.64 -5.66 -20.16
CA ASP A 90 8.78 -5.70 -19.25
C ASP A 90 8.94 -4.40 -18.44
N TRP A 91 8.60 -3.26 -19.04
CA TRP A 91 8.62 -1.95 -18.38
C TRP A 91 7.49 -1.78 -17.36
N LEU A 92 6.34 -2.42 -17.58
CA LEU A 92 5.25 -2.41 -16.60
C LEU A 92 5.65 -3.08 -15.29
N SER A 93 6.32 -4.23 -15.37
CA SER A 93 6.86 -4.90 -14.18
C SER A 93 7.81 -3.97 -13.42
N LEU A 94 8.75 -3.35 -14.12
CA LEU A 94 9.66 -2.37 -13.52
C LEU A 94 8.92 -1.18 -12.90
N GLY A 95 7.87 -0.69 -13.55
CA GLY A 95 6.99 0.37 -13.03
C GLY A 95 6.33 -0.01 -11.71
N VAL A 96 5.80 -1.23 -11.59
CA VAL A 96 5.21 -1.72 -10.32
C VAL A 96 6.25 -1.75 -9.21
N TRP A 97 7.45 -2.25 -9.49
CA TRP A 97 8.53 -2.28 -8.50
C TRP A 97 9.05 -0.89 -8.12
N LEU A 98 9.08 0.06 -9.06
CA LEU A 98 9.41 1.46 -8.79
C LEU A 98 8.38 2.12 -7.89
N VAL A 99 7.09 1.96 -8.19
CA VAL A 99 5.99 2.46 -7.36
C VAL A 99 6.04 1.82 -5.97
N TRP A 100 6.23 0.50 -5.90
CA TRP A 100 6.38 -0.21 -4.63
C TRP A 100 7.54 0.35 -3.81
N GLY A 101 8.71 0.51 -4.42
CA GLY A 101 9.92 1.01 -3.78
C GLY A 101 9.75 2.44 -3.26
N LEU A 102 9.10 3.30 -4.05
CA LEU A 102 8.77 4.67 -3.64
C LEU A 102 7.81 4.69 -2.45
N GLY A 103 6.77 3.85 -2.48
CA GLY A 103 5.82 3.70 -1.38
C GLY A 103 6.48 3.17 -0.10
N MET A 104 7.36 2.16 -0.21
CA MET A 104 8.11 1.64 0.93
C MET A 104 9.07 2.67 1.51
N LEU A 105 9.76 3.43 0.66
CA LEU A 105 10.62 4.52 1.09
C LEU A 105 9.82 5.58 1.86
N PHE A 106 8.67 5.99 1.32
CA PHE A 106 7.78 6.94 1.97
C PHE A 106 7.30 6.44 3.35
N LEU A 107 6.81 5.21 3.43
CA LEU A 107 6.37 4.60 4.70
C LEU A 107 7.52 4.55 5.73
N LEU A 108 8.73 4.22 5.27
CA LEU A 108 9.91 4.14 6.12
C LEU A 108 10.32 5.53 6.64
N LEU A 109 10.28 6.55 5.79
CA LEU A 109 10.57 7.94 6.17
C LEU A 109 9.58 8.45 7.22
N VAL A 110 8.29 8.13 7.06
CA VAL A 110 7.26 8.48 8.04
C VAL A 110 7.52 7.77 9.37
N ALA A 111 7.77 6.45 9.35
CA ALA A 111 8.06 5.68 10.55
C ALA A 111 9.32 6.19 11.28
N LEU A 112 10.37 6.52 10.54
CA LEU A 112 11.61 7.08 11.08
C LEU A 112 11.39 8.46 11.69
N SER A 113 10.61 9.32 11.01
CA SER A 113 10.26 10.65 11.53
C SER A 113 9.51 10.55 12.86
N LEU A 114 8.51 9.66 12.96
CA LEU A 114 7.80 9.39 14.21
C LEU A 114 8.74 8.83 15.29
N HIS A 115 9.63 7.90 14.93
CA HIS A 115 10.60 7.32 15.86
C HIS A 115 11.50 8.41 16.47
N LEU A 116 12.06 9.29 15.64
CA LEU A 116 12.92 10.38 16.06
C LEU A 116 12.17 11.39 16.94
N LEU A 117 10.92 11.71 16.61
CA LEU A 117 10.08 12.61 17.39
C LEU A 117 9.82 12.07 18.80
N VAL A 118 9.46 10.78 18.89
CA VAL A 118 9.25 10.09 20.17
C VAL A 118 10.54 10.04 21.00
N ARG A 119 11.70 9.81 20.36
CA ARG A 119 13.01 9.83 21.03
C ARG A 119 13.40 11.22 21.54
N GLY A 120 13.18 12.26 20.73
CA GLY A 120 13.50 13.64 21.08
C GLY A 120 12.69 14.13 22.29
N ILE A 121 11.40 13.77 22.35
CA ILE A 121 10.54 14.10 23.50
C ILE A 121 11.00 13.38 24.77
N ALA A 122 11.40 12.11 24.68
CA ALA A 122 11.86 11.31 25.81
C ALA A 122 13.26 11.71 26.33
N GLY A 123 14.10 12.32 25.48
CA GLY A 123 15.41 12.85 25.90
C GLY A 123 15.29 14.14 26.71
N ARG A 124 14.40 15.05 26.30
CA ARG A 124 14.24 16.38 26.88
C ARG A 124 13.75 16.37 28.34
N THR A 125 13.10 15.30 28.79
CA THR A 125 12.60 15.16 30.16
C THR A 125 13.65 14.61 31.15
N ARG A 126 14.83 14.18 30.68
CA ARG A 126 15.88 13.59 31.52
C ARG A 126 16.90 14.61 32.02
N ASP A 127 16.89 15.83 31.47
CA ASP A 127 17.89 16.87 31.73
C ASP A 127 17.55 17.79 32.92
N GLU A 128 16.45 17.56 33.65
CA GLU A 128 16.14 18.24 34.92
C GLU A 128 16.40 17.39 36.18
N PRO A 129 17.65 17.04 36.51
CA PRO A 129 18.01 16.74 37.89
C PRO A 129 19.19 17.60 38.35
N GLY A 130 18.91 18.77 38.96
CA GLY A 130 19.90 19.40 39.85
C GLY A 130 20.21 20.89 39.71
N GLN A 131 19.23 21.77 39.44
CA GLN A 131 19.41 23.22 39.65
C GLN A 131 18.75 23.74 40.94
N LEU A 132 18.90 22.98 42.04
CA LEU A 132 18.71 23.47 43.41
C LEU A 132 20.01 23.21 44.20
N GLY A 133 21.07 23.93 43.84
CA GLY A 133 22.18 24.15 44.76
C GLY A 133 21.76 25.25 45.77
N PRO A 134 21.99 25.07 47.08
CA PRO A 134 21.56 26.04 48.08
C PRO A 134 22.28 27.39 47.91
N PRO A 135 21.64 28.52 48.27
CA PRO A 135 22.26 29.83 48.18
C PRO A 135 23.51 29.87 49.07
N ALA A 136 24.63 30.30 48.50
CA ALA A 136 25.82 30.62 49.27
C ALA A 136 25.49 31.72 50.29
N ALA A 137 25.93 31.47 51.53
CA ALA A 137 25.65 32.25 52.74
C ALA A 137 26.12 33.70 52.69
#